data_AF-A0A934NRD6-F1
#
_entry.id   AF-A0A934NRD6-F1
#
_cell.length_a   1.000
_cell.length_b   1.000
_cell.length_c   1.000
_cell.angle_alpha   90.00
_cell.angle_beta   90.00
_cell.angle_gamma   90.00
#
_symmetry.space_group_name_H-M   'P 1'
#
loop_
_entity.id
_entity.type
_entity.pdbx_description
1 polymer ?
#
loop_
_entity_poly.entity_id
_entity_poly.type
_entity_poly.pdbx_seq_one_letter_code
_entity_poly.pdbx_strand_id
1 'polypeptide(L)'
;MRIAIVLFLVVDLAVLVVVAMQIKRLRQHNADLAAAVAATTAKAARPLATEPVFAEMKERRITIEILNPIELAATQSRFSGIAGAVAPDLLRKVVYDRAAAIMREQFVEQGVKADVKVQVGA
;
A
#
# COMPACT_ATOMS: atom_id res chain seq x y z
N MET A 1 -24.22 -33.29 37.53
CA MET A 1 -24.44 -32.82 36.14
C MET A 1 -24.60 -31.29 36.04
N ARG A 2 -25.51 -30.65 36.79
CA ARG A 2 -25.72 -29.18 36.74
C ARG A 2 -24.46 -28.34 37.05
N ILE A 3 -23.68 -28.72 38.06
CA ILE A 3 -22.46 -28.00 38.45
C ILE A 3 -21.40 -28.01 37.34
N ALA A 4 -21.24 -29.14 36.64
CA ALA A 4 -20.28 -29.27 35.54
C ALA A 4 -20.70 -28.39 34.34
N ILE A 5 -22.00 -28.30 34.04
CA ILE A 5 -22.53 -27.44 32.98
C ILE A 5 -22.29 -25.96 33.31
N VAL A 6 -22.52 -25.55 34.56
CA VAL A 6 -22.27 -24.17 35.01
C VAL A 6 -20.78 -23.84 34.90
N LEU A 7 -19.89 -24.74 35.30
CA LEU A 7 -18.45 -24.57 35.16
C LEU A 7 -18.02 -24.39 33.70
N PHE A 8 -18.56 -25.22 32.80
CA PHE A 8 -18.28 -25.11 31.36
C PHE A 8 -18.77 -23.78 30.78
N LEU A 9 -19.96 -23.33 31.17
CA LEU A 9 -20.54 -22.04 30.77
C LEU A 9 -19.69 -20.85 31.24
N VAL A 10 -19.17 -20.90 32.46
CA VAL A 10 -18.32 -19.83 33.01
C VAL A 10 -16.98 -19.76 32.26
N VAL A 11 -16.38 -20.92 31.94
CA VAL A 11 -15.13 -20.97 31.17
C VAL A 11 -15.35 -20.45 29.75
N ASP A 12 -16.42 -20.89 29.08
CA ASP A 12 -16.75 -20.44 27.73
C ASP A 12 -17.00 -18.91 27.68
N LEU A 13 -17.75 -18.40 28.66
CA LEU A 13 -17.98 -16.97 28.81
C LEU A 13 -16.66 -16.20 29.01
N ALA A 14 -15.75 -16.72 29.84
CA ALA A 14 -14.45 -16.11 30.07
C ALA A 14 -13.59 -16.08 28.78
N VAL A 15 -13.59 -17.17 28.01
CA VAL A 15 -12.88 -17.25 26.72
C VAL A 15 -13.45 -16.24 25.72
N LEU A 16 -14.78 -16.15 25.60
CA LEU A 16 -15.44 -15.19 24.73
C LEU A 16 -15.09 -13.74 25.09
N VAL A 17 -15.06 -13.40 26.39
CA VAL A 17 -14.67 -12.07 26.87
C VAL A 17 -13.22 -11.75 26.49
N VAL A 18 -12.29 -12.70 26.69
CA VAL A 18 -10.88 -12.51 26.34
C VAL A 18 -10.70 -12.30 24.84
N VAL A 19 -11.36 -13.11 24.02
CA VAL A 19 -11.31 -12.99 22.55
C VAL A 19 -11.90 -11.65 22.11
N ALA A 20 -13.03 -11.24 22.67
CA ALA A 20 -13.65 -9.95 22.36
C ALA A 20 -12.74 -8.76 22.74
N MET A 21 -12.03 -8.85 23.87
CA MET A 21 -11.05 -7.84 24.28
C MET A 21 -9.87 -7.77 23.31
N GLN A 22 -9.35 -8.92 22.86
CA GLN A 22 -8.27 -8.97 21.87
C GLN A 22 -8.71 -8.36 20.54
N ILE A 23 -9.89 -8.73 20.04
CA ILE A 23 -10.45 -8.16 18.80
C ILE A 23 -10.58 -6.64 18.94
N LYS A 24 -11.05 -6.15 20.08
CA LYS A 24 -11.18 -4.71 20.33
C LYS A 24 -9.82 -4.02 20.33
N ARG A 25 -8.81 -4.59 21.00
CA ARG A 25 -7.43 -4.07 20.99
C ARG A 25 -6.84 -4.03 19.58
N LEU A 26 -6.97 -5.13 18.82
CA LEU A 26 -6.50 -5.19 17.43
C LEU A 26 -7.19 -4.14 16.55
N ARG A 27 -8.49 -3.95 16.72
CA ARG A 27 -9.24 -2.91 16.00
C ARG A 27 -8.78 -1.50 16.36
N GLN A 28 -8.48 -1.24 17.63
CA GLN A 28 -7.96 0.05 18.08
C GLN A 28 -6.59 0.32 17.47
N HIS A 29 -5.67 -0.63 17.54
CA HIS A 29 -4.35 -0.50 16.90
C HIS A 29 -4.49 -0.26 15.39
N ASN A 30 -5.34 -1.02 14.70
CA ASN A 30 -5.57 -0.78 13.28
C ASN A 30 -6.17 0.59 12.98
N ALA A 31 -7.08 1.09 13.82
CA ALA A 31 -7.65 2.43 13.67
C ALA A 31 -6.59 3.53 13.89
N ASP A 32 -5.72 3.36 14.88
CA ASP A 32 -4.62 4.29 15.17
C ASP A 32 -3.59 4.29 14.02
N LEU A 33 -3.23 3.12 13.51
CA LEU A 33 -2.36 3.01 12.32
C LEU A 33 -3.03 3.61 11.08
N ALA A 34 -4.33 3.35 10.87
CA ALA A 34 -5.06 3.93 9.74
C ALA A 34 -5.11 5.47 9.83
N ALA A 35 -5.28 6.03 11.03
CA ALA A 35 -5.21 7.47 11.26
C ALA A 35 -3.81 8.04 11.02
N ALA A 36 -2.75 7.34 11.45
CA ALA A 36 -1.36 7.73 11.19
C ALA A 36 -1.01 7.70 9.69
N VAL A 37 -1.47 6.67 8.98
CA VAL A 37 -1.34 6.57 7.53
C VAL A 37 -2.12 7.69 6.86
N ALA A 38 -3.38 7.93 7.23
CA ALA A 38 -4.18 9.02 6.67
C ALA A 38 -3.56 10.40 6.90
N ALA A 39 -2.96 10.66 8.07
CA ALA A 39 -2.25 11.90 8.35
C ALA A 39 -0.98 12.04 7.49
N THR A 40 -0.25 10.94 7.27
CA THR A 40 0.95 10.91 6.42
C THR A 40 0.59 11.06 4.94
N THR A 41 -0.47 10.40 4.48
CA THR A 41 -1.01 10.52 3.12
C THR A 41 -1.60 11.91 2.88
N ALA A 42 -2.27 12.54 3.85
CA ALA A 42 -2.72 13.93 3.72
C ALA A 42 -1.54 14.92 3.62
N LYS A 43 -0.44 14.63 4.32
CA LYS A 43 0.82 15.38 4.18
C LYS A 43 1.52 15.15 2.84
N ALA A 44 1.43 13.94 2.28
CA ALA A 44 1.94 13.59 0.96
C ALA A 44 1.03 14.05 -0.20
N ALA A 45 -0.28 14.21 0.06
CA ALA A 45 -1.28 14.73 -0.87
C ALA A 45 -1.31 16.26 -0.93
N ARG A 46 -0.52 16.96 -0.10
CA ARG A 46 -0.04 18.27 -0.51
C ARG A 46 0.71 18.01 -1.82
N PRO A 47 0.29 18.58 -2.96
CA PRO A 47 1.11 18.52 -4.14
C PRO A 47 2.47 19.01 -3.68
N LEU A 48 3.49 18.16 -3.80
CA LEU A 48 4.88 18.57 -3.67
C LEU A 48 4.92 19.86 -4.49
N ALA A 49 5.09 20.99 -3.79
CA ALA A 49 5.28 22.25 -4.46
C ALA A 49 6.53 22.00 -5.28
N THR A 50 6.32 21.69 -6.55
CA THR A 50 7.37 21.36 -7.50
C THR A 50 8.34 22.51 -7.37
N GLU A 51 9.47 22.28 -6.69
CA GLU A 51 10.51 23.29 -6.61
C GLU A 51 10.77 23.74 -8.06
N PRO A 52 11.02 25.02 -8.30
CA PRO A 52 11.09 25.60 -9.64
C PRO A 52 12.22 25.04 -10.52
N VAL A 53 12.87 23.95 -10.13
CA VAL A 53 13.74 23.11 -10.98
C VAL A 53 13.04 22.64 -12.26
N PHE A 54 11.71 22.53 -12.26
CA PHE A 54 10.94 22.15 -13.45
C PHE A 54 10.42 23.35 -14.26
N ALA A 55 10.50 24.58 -13.72
CA ALA A 55 9.95 25.77 -14.37
C ALA A 55 10.87 26.34 -15.47
N GLU A 56 12.15 25.92 -15.51
CA GLU A 56 13.12 26.43 -16.49
C GLU A 56 13.25 25.57 -17.77
N MET A 57 12.63 24.39 -17.84
CA MET A 57 12.62 23.58 -19.06
C MET A 57 11.36 23.84 -19.88
N LYS A 58 11.53 24.41 -21.08
CA LYS A 58 10.49 24.66 -22.09
C LYS A 58 9.85 23.36 -22.67
N GLU A 59 10.15 22.21 -22.07
CA GLU A 59 9.75 20.89 -22.53
C GLU A 59 8.59 20.33 -21.69
N ARG A 60 7.57 19.83 -22.39
CA ARG A 60 6.39 19.21 -21.76
C ARG A 60 6.79 17.85 -21.17
N ARG A 61 6.56 17.65 -19.88
CA ARG A 61 6.81 16.39 -19.16
C ARG A 61 5.51 15.75 -18.68
N ILE A 62 5.43 14.43 -18.78
CA ILE A 62 4.30 13.63 -18.26
C ILE A 62 4.76 12.96 -16.97
N THR A 63 4.04 13.20 -15.87
CA THR A 63 4.28 12.56 -14.57
C THR A 63 3.15 11.57 -14.29
N ILE A 64 3.50 10.36 -13.86
CA ILE A 64 2.55 9.28 -13.58
C ILE A 64 2.75 8.84 -12.13
N GLU A 65 1.69 8.91 -11.33
CA GLU A 65 1.66 8.42 -9.96
C GLU A 65 0.77 7.18 -9.87
N ILE A 66 1.27 6.11 -9.24
CA ILE A 66 0.50 4.87 -9.04
C ILE A 66 -0.11 4.94 -7.64
N LEU A 67 -1.43 5.14 -7.59
CA LEU A 67 -2.16 5.33 -6.33
C LEU A 67 -2.37 4.03 -5.54
N ASN A 68 -2.28 2.88 -6.20
CA ASN A 68 -2.57 1.57 -5.60
C ASN A 68 -1.48 0.50 -5.89
N PRO A 69 -0.20 0.75 -5.56
CA PRO A 69 0.89 -0.13 -5.96
C PRO A 69 0.79 -1.53 -5.34
N ILE A 70 0.26 -1.64 -4.11
CA ILE A 70 0.13 -2.91 -3.40
C ILE A 70 -0.99 -3.78 -4.01
N GLU A 71 -2.14 -3.18 -4.32
CA GLU A 71 -3.27 -3.88 -4.95
C GLU A 71 -2.92 -4.32 -6.38
N LEU A 72 -2.21 -3.46 -7.11
CA LEU A 72 -1.74 -3.78 -8.46
C LEU A 72 -0.76 -4.97 -8.45
N ALA A 73 0.12 -5.03 -7.45
CA ALA A 73 1.02 -6.18 -7.26
C ALA A 73 0.25 -7.45 -6.90
N ALA A 74 -0.74 -7.36 -5.99
CA ALA A 74 -1.54 -8.51 -5.58
C ALA A 74 -2.33 -9.13 -6.75
N THR A 75 -2.77 -8.31 -7.70
CA THR A 75 -3.55 -8.73 -8.86
C THR A 75 -2.68 -9.38 -9.94
N GLN A 76 -1.41 -8.99 -10.05
CA GLN A 76 -0.46 -9.67 -10.93
C GLN A 76 -0.01 -10.99 -10.27
N SER A 77 -0.63 -12.11 -10.69
CA SER A 77 -0.43 -13.49 -10.19
C SER A 77 1.02 -13.92 -9.92
N ARG A 78 2.02 -13.29 -10.55
CA ARG A 78 3.45 -13.55 -10.32
C ARG A 78 3.97 -13.09 -8.95
N PHE A 79 3.24 -12.23 -8.24
CA PHE A 79 3.63 -11.70 -6.93
C PHE A 79 2.82 -12.25 -5.76
N SER A 80 1.75 -13.03 -6.00
CA SER A 80 0.90 -13.57 -4.93
C SER A 80 1.63 -14.57 -4.04
N GLY A 81 2.72 -15.18 -4.52
CA GLY A 81 3.57 -16.10 -3.75
C GLY A 81 4.58 -15.43 -2.82
N ILE A 82 4.86 -14.14 -3.00
CA ILE A 82 5.90 -13.41 -2.24
C ILE A 82 5.32 -12.40 -1.24
N ALA A 83 4.00 -12.17 -1.29
CA ALA A 83 3.28 -11.20 -0.45
C ALA A 83 3.34 -11.49 1.06
N GLY A 84 3.68 -12.72 1.47
CA GLY A 84 3.81 -13.09 2.90
C GLY A 84 5.12 -12.64 3.56
N ALA A 85 6.16 -12.27 2.80
CA ALA A 85 7.52 -12.06 3.33
C ALA A 85 8.28 -10.83 2.79
N VAL A 86 7.73 -10.08 1.83
CA VAL A 86 8.42 -8.95 1.19
C VAL A 86 8.04 -7.63 1.85
N ALA A 87 9.05 -6.83 2.18
CA ALA A 87 8.86 -5.49 2.72
C ALA A 87 8.03 -4.61 1.75
N PRO A 88 7.06 -3.82 2.23
CA PRO A 88 6.19 -2.98 1.39
C PRO A 88 6.96 -2.06 0.41
N ASP A 89 8.12 -1.57 0.81
CA ASP A 89 8.94 -0.66 -0.01
C ASP A 89 9.58 -1.37 -1.21
N LEU A 90 9.97 -2.62 -1.07
CA LEU A 90 10.49 -3.43 -2.18
C LEU A 90 9.38 -3.70 -3.20
N LEU A 91 8.17 -3.98 -2.72
CA LEU A 91 7.02 -4.22 -3.59
C LEU A 91 6.68 -2.97 -4.41
N ARG A 92 6.67 -1.79 -3.76
CA ARG A 92 6.49 -0.51 -4.45
C ARG A 92 7.51 -0.32 -5.57
N LYS A 93 8.79 -0.51 -5.27
CA LYS A 93 9.87 -0.37 -6.27
C LYS A 93 9.64 -1.26 -7.49
N VAL A 94 9.36 -2.54 -7.27
CA VAL A 94 9.14 -3.51 -8.35
C VAL A 94 7.94 -3.12 -9.21
N VAL A 95 6.86 -2.62 -8.60
CA VAL A 95 5.67 -2.17 -9.32
C VAL A 95 5.99 -0.97 -10.21
N TYR A 96 6.69 0.03 -9.69
CA TYR A 96 7.09 1.21 -10.47
C TYR A 96 8.05 0.85 -11.60
N ASP A 97 9.03 -0.02 -11.35
CA ASP A 97 9.97 -0.49 -12.37
C ASP A 97 9.23 -1.26 -13.49
N ARG A 98 8.26 -2.10 -13.11
CA ARG A 98 7.45 -2.84 -14.08
C ARG A 98 6.52 -1.94 -14.89
N ALA A 99 5.86 -0.99 -14.24
CA ALA A 99 5.01 -0.01 -14.92
C ALA A 99 5.83 0.82 -15.92
N ALA A 100 7.03 1.28 -15.52
CA ALA A 100 7.94 1.99 -16.42
C ALA A 100 8.36 1.12 -17.61
N ALA A 101 8.62 -0.18 -17.41
CA ALA A 101 8.96 -1.09 -18.49
C ALA A 101 7.81 -1.26 -19.50
N ILE A 102 6.58 -1.47 -19.00
CA ILE A 102 5.37 -1.58 -19.85
C ILE A 102 5.16 -0.29 -20.66
N MET A 103 5.30 0.87 -20.02
CA MET A 103 5.14 2.15 -20.70
C MET A 103 6.18 2.36 -21.80
N ARG A 104 7.45 1.98 -21.57
CA ARG A 104 8.49 2.03 -22.62
C ARG A 104 8.10 1.17 -23.82
N GLU A 105 7.64 -0.05 -23.57
CA GLU A 105 7.21 -0.98 -24.61
C GLU A 105 6.04 -0.40 -25.42
N GLN A 106 5.00 0.08 -24.73
CA GLN A 106 3.84 0.69 -25.38
C GLN A 106 4.17 1.96 -26.17
N PHE A 107 5.08 2.80 -25.67
CA PHE A 107 5.52 3.98 -26.42
C PHE A 107 6.29 3.61 -27.67
N VAL A 108 7.18 2.61 -27.60
CA VAL A 108 7.90 2.11 -28.78
C VAL A 108 6.92 1.55 -29.81
N GLU A 109 5.93 0.77 -29.39
CA GLU A 109 4.88 0.24 -30.29
C GLU A 109 4.09 1.35 -31.00
N GLN A 110 3.85 2.47 -30.32
CA GLN A 110 3.16 3.63 -30.89
C GLN A 110 4.08 4.57 -31.67
N GLY A 111 5.35 4.20 -31.87
CA GLY A 111 6.34 5.04 -32.56
C GLY A 111 6.80 6.26 -31.77
N VAL A 112 6.51 6.33 -30.47
CA VAL A 112 6.89 7.43 -29.58
C VAL A 112 8.27 7.15 -28.98
N LYS A 113 9.22 8.05 -29.23
CA LYS A 113 10.55 8.03 -28.59
C LYS A 113 10.47 8.70 -27.21
N ALA A 114 10.23 7.91 -26.17
CA ALA A 114 10.11 8.39 -24.79
C ALA A 114 11.26 7.89 -23.90
N ASP A 115 11.88 8.81 -23.14
CA ASP A 115 12.77 8.47 -22.03
C ASP A 115 11.95 8.35 -20.74
N VAL A 116 11.62 7.11 -20.37
CA VAL A 116 10.86 6.82 -19.14
C VAL A 116 11.86 6.56 -18.02
N LYS A 117 11.77 7.31 -16.92
CA LYS A 117 12.60 7.15 -15.71
C LYS A 117 11.73 7.18 -14.46
N VAL A 118 12.05 6.32 -13.49
CA VAL A 118 11.41 6.35 -12.16
C VAL A 118 12.22 7.31 -11.29
N GLN A 119 11.57 8.35 -10.78
CA GLN A 119 12.17 9.31 -9.84
C GLN A 119 11.59 9.09 -8.45
N VAL A 120 12.44 9.09 -7.43
CA VAL A 120 12.01 9.06 -6.03
C VAL A 120 11.87 10.51 -5.59
N GLY A 121 10.67 10.90 -5.15
CA GLY A 121 10.47 12.23 -4.53
C GLY A 121 11.33 12.34 -3.27
N ALA A 122 12.09 13.44 -3.18
CA ALA A 122 12.90 13.78 -2.02
C ALA A 122 12.03 14.24 -0.84
#